data_AF-A0A2N0LN80-F1
#
_entry.id   AF-A0A2N0LN80-F1
#
_cell.length_a   1.000
_cell.length_b   1.000
_cell.length_c   1.000
_cell.angle_alpha   90.00
_cell.angle_beta   90.00
_cell.angle_gamma   90.00
#
_symmetry.space_group_name_H-M   'P 1'
#
loop_
_entity.id
_entity.type
_entity.pdbx_description
1 polymer ?
#
loop_
_entity_poly.entity_id
_entity_poly.type
_entity_poly.pdbx_seq_one_letter_code
_entity_poly.pdbx_strand_id
1 'polypeptide(L)'
;MINHALAVQNFANSTLSKVDFDMSTMGNVAHDLPSEGAESAFKSIADSTLATIKSINLEDTVETAFGAMPGGQFIMVPIVDMIIHTWDLAKATGQNTTLDSGLCEIGYNVIVNVAPTGRERGAFGPEVIVPDTASFQDRMLGMSGRTP
;
A
#
# COMPACT_ATOMS: atom_id res chain seq x y z
N MET A 1 6.45 -8.00 -7.47
CA MET A 1 5.62 -6.78 -7.38
C MET A 1 4.14 -7.09 -7.59
N ILE A 2 3.70 -7.61 -8.76
CA ILE A 2 2.25 -7.85 -9.00
C ILE A 2 1.60 -8.73 -7.92
N ASN A 3 2.19 -9.88 -7.59
CA ASN A 3 1.68 -10.74 -6.51
C ASN A 3 1.65 -10.04 -5.14
N HIS A 4 2.60 -9.16 -4.86
CA HIS A 4 2.61 -8.35 -3.64
C HIS A 4 1.38 -7.42 -3.60
N ALA A 5 1.13 -6.69 -4.69
CA ALA A 5 -0.01 -5.80 -4.79
C ALA A 5 -1.34 -6.56 -4.60
N LEU A 6 -1.49 -7.74 -5.20
CA LEU A 6 -2.67 -8.60 -4.97
C LEU A 6 -2.80 -9.02 -3.50
N ALA A 7 -1.70 -9.44 -2.88
CA ALA A 7 -1.69 -9.85 -1.47
C ALA A 7 -2.03 -8.69 -0.53
N VAL A 8 -1.52 -7.48 -0.76
CA VAL A 8 -1.82 -6.29 0.04
C VAL A 8 -3.30 -5.89 -0.07
N GLN A 9 -3.91 -5.99 -1.26
CA GLN A 9 -5.35 -5.71 -1.40
C GLN A 9 -6.21 -6.78 -0.70
N ASN A 10 -5.81 -8.05 -0.75
CA ASN A 10 -6.48 -9.09 0.04
C ASN A 10 -6.32 -8.86 1.54
N PHE A 11 -5.13 -8.48 2.00
CA PHE A 11 -4.88 -8.10 3.39
C PHE A 11 -5.80 -6.96 3.86
N ALA A 12 -5.96 -5.93 3.02
CA ALA A 12 -6.85 -4.82 3.30
C ALA A 12 -8.31 -5.31 3.49
N ASN A 13 -8.81 -6.10 2.55
CA ASN A 13 -10.18 -6.62 2.61
C ASN A 13 -10.40 -7.55 3.81
N SER A 14 -9.47 -8.49 4.04
CA SER A 14 -9.55 -9.43 5.16
C SER A 14 -9.56 -8.70 6.49
N THR A 15 -8.66 -7.73 6.69
CA THR A 15 -8.59 -6.96 7.94
C THR A 15 -9.88 -6.18 8.19
N LEU A 16 -10.39 -5.46 7.17
CA LEU A 16 -11.63 -4.70 7.30
C LEU A 16 -12.87 -5.60 7.49
N SER A 17 -12.85 -6.80 6.92
CA SER A 17 -13.90 -7.81 7.08
C SER A 17 -13.74 -8.66 8.35
N LYS A 18 -12.70 -8.42 9.15
CA LYS A 18 -12.35 -9.19 10.36
C LYS A 18 -12.16 -10.69 10.08
N VAL A 19 -11.57 -11.00 8.94
CA VAL A 19 -11.19 -12.35 8.50
C VAL A 19 -9.68 -12.50 8.66
N ASP A 20 -9.24 -13.66 9.14
CA ASP A 20 -7.82 -13.96 9.28
C ASP A 20 -7.09 -13.88 7.93
N PHE A 21 -5.87 -13.35 7.98
CA PHE A 21 -5.01 -13.22 6.80
C PHE A 21 -3.60 -13.73 7.12
N ASP A 22 -3.06 -14.59 6.26
CA ASP A 22 -1.67 -15.03 6.37
C ASP A 22 -0.73 -13.93 5.86
N MET A 23 -0.11 -13.22 6.79
CA MET A 23 0.82 -12.13 6.53
C MET A 23 2.04 -12.54 5.69
N SER A 24 2.40 -13.83 5.66
CA SER A 24 3.54 -14.30 4.86
C SER A 24 3.30 -14.17 3.35
N THR A 25 2.03 -14.16 2.92
CA THR A 25 1.66 -14.06 1.50
C THR A 25 2.07 -12.74 0.85
N MET A 26 2.23 -11.65 1.62
CA MET A 26 2.74 -10.39 1.09
C MET A 26 4.22 -10.46 0.70
N GLY A 27 5.03 -11.27 1.40
CA GLY A 27 6.45 -11.47 1.09
C GLY A 27 6.72 -12.60 0.09
N ASN A 28 5.84 -13.60 0.06
CA ASN A 28 5.94 -14.75 -0.84
C ASN A 28 5.40 -14.41 -2.24
N VAL A 29 6.23 -13.78 -3.08
CA VAL A 29 5.79 -13.21 -4.37
C VAL A 29 6.22 -14.00 -5.60
N ALA A 30 7.01 -15.06 -5.44
CA ALA A 30 7.66 -15.80 -6.53
C ALA A 30 6.81 -16.95 -7.10
N HIS A 31 5.48 -16.85 -6.97
CA HIS A 31 4.54 -17.82 -7.52
C HIS A 31 3.89 -17.30 -8.81
N ASP A 32 3.23 -18.20 -9.54
CA ASP A 32 2.50 -17.84 -10.75
C ASP A 32 1.37 -16.83 -10.46
N LEU A 33 1.03 -16.02 -11.45
CA LEU A 33 -0.14 -15.14 -11.40
C LEU A 33 -1.43 -15.99 -11.37
N PRO A 34 -2.53 -15.45 -10.82
CA PRO A 34 -3.84 -16.09 -10.91
C PRO A 34 -4.22 -16.44 -12.35
N SER A 35 -4.92 -17.56 -12.54
CA SER A 35 -5.25 -18.08 -13.87
C SER A 35 -6.20 -17.18 -14.66
N GLU A 36 -7.01 -16.37 -13.96
CA GLU A 36 -7.84 -15.30 -14.51
C GLU A 36 -7.05 -14.06 -14.97
N GLY A 37 -5.75 -14.01 -14.67
CA GLY A 37 -4.85 -12.90 -14.97
C GLY A 37 -4.76 -11.86 -13.84
N ALA A 38 -3.65 -11.13 -13.80
CA ALA A 38 -3.36 -10.15 -12.74
C ALA A 38 -4.36 -8.99 -12.71
N GLU A 39 -4.77 -8.46 -13.86
CA GLU A 39 -5.71 -7.35 -13.95
C GLU A 39 -7.09 -7.75 -13.42
N SER A 40 -7.62 -8.87 -13.88
CA SER A 40 -8.91 -9.42 -13.43
C SER A 40 -8.90 -9.68 -11.92
N ALA A 41 -7.83 -10.30 -11.42
CA ALA A 41 -7.66 -10.56 -9.99
C ALA A 41 -7.62 -9.26 -9.18
N PHE A 42 -6.78 -8.30 -9.58
CA PHE A 42 -6.66 -7.02 -8.90
C PHE A 42 -8.00 -6.28 -8.85
N LYS A 43 -8.70 -6.20 -9.99
CA LYS A 43 -10.00 -5.56 -10.08
C LYS A 43 -11.01 -6.21 -9.14
N SER A 44 -11.09 -7.53 -9.12
CA SER A 44 -12.01 -8.28 -8.27
C SER A 44 -11.77 -7.99 -6.79
N ILE A 45 -10.50 -8.02 -6.35
CA ILE A 45 -10.13 -7.75 -4.96
C ILE A 45 -10.39 -6.29 -4.58
N ALA A 46 -10.05 -5.34 -5.46
CA ALA A 46 -10.30 -3.92 -5.24
C ALA A 46 -11.81 -3.61 -5.14
N ASP A 47 -12.63 -4.19 -6.03
CA ASP A 47 -14.09 -4.07 -5.99
C ASP A 47 -14.65 -4.62 -4.66
N SER A 48 -14.16 -5.78 -4.21
CA SER A 48 -14.57 -6.38 -2.94
C SER A 48 -14.16 -5.51 -1.74
N THR A 49 -12.92 -5.02 -1.72
CA THR A 49 -12.42 -4.12 -0.67
C THR A 49 -13.25 -2.85 -0.61
N LEU A 50 -13.55 -2.25 -1.75
CA LEU A 50 -14.38 -1.05 -1.84
C LEU A 50 -15.82 -1.31 -1.38
N ALA A 51 -16.39 -2.48 -1.69
CA ALA A 51 -17.70 -2.87 -1.19
C ALA A 51 -17.71 -3.01 0.34
N THR A 52 -16.66 -3.61 0.91
CA THR A 52 -16.46 -3.71 2.37
C THR A 52 -16.36 -2.33 3.01
N ILE A 53 -15.51 -1.44 2.48
CA ILE A 53 -15.37 -0.06 2.98
C ILE A 53 -16.71 0.66 3.02
N LYS A 54 -17.56 0.46 2.00
CA LYS A 54 -18.89 1.08 1.91
C LYS A 54 -19.93 0.48 2.86
N SER A 55 -19.70 -0.71 3.40
CA SER A 55 -20.66 -1.41 4.26
C SER A 55 -20.35 -1.31 5.76
N ILE A 56 -19.14 -0.88 6.14
CA ILE A 56 -18.70 -0.74 7.53
C ILE A 56 -18.65 0.72 7.98
N ASN A 57 -18.65 0.93 9.30
CA ASN A 57 -18.28 2.23 9.88
C ASN A 57 -16.75 2.31 10.01
N LEU A 58 -16.12 3.27 9.33
CA LEU A 58 -14.65 3.43 9.34
C LEU A 58 -14.09 3.96 10.67
N GLU A 59 -14.95 4.47 11.55
CA GLU A 59 -14.56 4.88 12.90
C GLU A 59 -14.44 3.68 13.86
N ASP A 60 -15.05 2.54 13.51
CA ASP A 60 -14.98 1.34 14.33
C ASP A 60 -13.54 0.81 14.36
N THR A 61 -13.13 0.34 15.55
CA THR A 61 -11.82 -0.25 15.74
C THR A 61 -11.74 -1.63 15.08
N VAL A 62 -10.65 -1.85 14.34
CA VAL A 62 -10.25 -3.14 13.77
C VAL A 62 -8.91 -3.58 14.35
N GLU A 63 -8.74 -4.88 14.55
CA GLU A 63 -7.46 -5.46 14.93
C GLU A 63 -6.58 -5.57 13.68
N THR A 64 -5.34 -5.07 13.76
CA THR A 64 -4.41 -5.05 12.63
C THR A 64 -3.03 -5.59 13.03
N ALA A 65 -2.19 -5.89 12.05
CA ALA A 65 -0.77 -6.24 12.28
C ALA A 65 0.08 -5.11 12.91
N PHE A 66 -0.50 -3.92 13.06
CA PHE A 66 0.12 -2.73 13.64
C PHE A 66 -0.51 -2.34 14.99
N GLY A 67 -1.47 -3.13 15.49
CA GLY A 67 -2.28 -2.84 16.67
C GLY A 67 -3.71 -2.40 16.31
N ALA A 68 -4.56 -2.32 17.33
CA ALA A 68 -5.95 -1.89 17.19
C ALA A 68 -6.02 -0.40 16.77
N MET A 69 -6.81 -0.10 15.73
CA MET A 69 -7.01 1.28 15.25
C MET A 69 -8.33 1.41 14.48
N PRO A 70 -8.84 2.63 14.22
CA PRO A 70 -10.00 2.83 13.35
C PRO A 70 -9.76 2.27 11.94
N GLY A 71 -10.78 1.63 11.36
CA GLY A 71 -10.69 1.07 10.00
C GLY A 71 -10.29 2.09 8.93
N GLY A 72 -10.75 3.33 9.08
CA GLY A 72 -10.37 4.46 8.21
C GLY A 72 -8.89 4.85 8.33
N GLN A 73 -8.26 4.67 9.48
CA GLN A 73 -6.83 4.87 9.65
C GLN A 73 -6.05 3.71 9.02
N PHE A 74 -6.50 2.48 9.26
CA PHE A 74 -5.85 1.28 8.72
C PHE A 74 -5.79 1.28 7.19
N ILE A 75 -6.91 1.58 6.52
CA ILE A 75 -7.01 1.47 5.04
C ILE A 75 -6.06 2.42 4.31
N MET A 76 -5.60 3.49 4.97
CA MET A 76 -4.61 4.40 4.40
C MET A 76 -3.27 3.71 4.12
N VAL A 77 -2.91 2.66 4.87
CA VAL A 77 -1.64 1.94 4.68
C VAL A 77 -1.61 1.17 3.35
N PRO A 78 -2.58 0.28 3.03
CA PRO A 78 -2.69 -0.32 1.70
C PRO A 78 -2.83 0.68 0.55
N ILE A 79 -3.44 1.85 0.78
CA ILE A 79 -3.55 2.90 -0.23
C ILE A 79 -2.16 3.47 -0.57
N VAL A 80 -1.35 3.78 0.43
CA VAL A 80 0.03 4.29 0.21
C VAL A 80 0.90 3.26 -0.50
N ASP A 81 0.79 2.00 -0.10
CA ASP A 81 1.48 0.89 -0.77
C ASP A 81 1.16 0.86 -2.28
N MET A 82 -0.12 0.96 -2.63
CA MET A 82 -0.58 1.01 -4.02
C MET A 82 -0.04 2.22 -4.78
N ILE A 83 0.01 3.41 -4.17
CA ILE A 83 0.54 4.63 -4.80
C ILE A 83 2.04 4.44 -5.11
N ILE A 84 2.82 3.94 -4.15
CA ILE A 84 4.25 3.71 -4.32
C ILE A 84 4.50 2.63 -5.39
N HIS A 85 3.76 1.53 -5.36
CA HIS A 85 3.93 0.46 -6.33
C HIS A 85 3.41 0.81 -7.73
N THR A 86 2.51 1.78 -7.85
CA THR A 86 2.19 2.40 -9.15
C THR A 86 3.43 3.07 -9.74
N TRP A 87 4.19 3.82 -8.94
CA TRP A 87 5.46 4.41 -9.36
C TRP A 87 6.52 3.35 -9.67
N ASP A 88 6.67 2.32 -8.82
CA ASP A 88 7.64 1.24 -9.03
C ASP A 88 7.37 0.53 -10.37
N LEU A 89 6.11 0.21 -10.68
CA LEU A 89 5.73 -0.42 -11.94
C LEU A 89 5.99 0.49 -13.14
N ALA A 90 5.60 1.76 -13.06
CA ALA A 90 5.83 2.73 -14.13
C ALA A 90 7.33 2.89 -14.42
N LYS A 91 8.15 3.00 -13.37
CA LYS A 91 9.60 3.10 -13.47
C LYS A 91 10.21 1.84 -14.10
N ALA A 92 9.83 0.65 -13.62
CA ALA A 92 10.36 -0.62 -14.10
C ALA A 92 10.02 -0.93 -15.57
N THR A 93 8.94 -0.33 -16.08
CA THR A 93 8.45 -0.53 -17.45
C THR A 93 8.74 0.65 -18.38
N GLY A 94 9.44 1.70 -17.91
CA GLY A 94 9.78 2.88 -18.72
C GLY A 94 8.59 3.79 -19.04
N GLN A 95 7.52 3.73 -18.26
CA GLN A 95 6.34 4.59 -18.41
C GLN A 95 6.54 5.94 -17.66
N ASN A 96 5.59 6.86 -17.84
CA ASN A 96 5.56 8.10 -17.07
C ASN A 96 5.37 7.79 -15.57
N THR A 97 6.26 8.31 -14.74
CA THR A 97 6.27 8.12 -13.28
C THR A 97 5.63 9.29 -12.52
N THR A 98 5.03 10.25 -13.21
CA THR A 98 4.26 11.34 -12.58
C THR A 98 2.99 10.77 -11.97
N LEU A 99 2.87 10.86 -10.65
CA LEU A 99 1.67 10.51 -9.89
C LEU A 99 0.78 11.76 -9.67
N ASP A 100 -0.47 11.51 -9.26
CA ASP A 100 -1.36 12.57 -8.82
C ASP A 100 -0.82 13.26 -7.56
N SER A 101 -0.74 14.59 -7.58
CA SER A 101 -0.12 15.35 -6.49
C SER A 101 -0.90 15.28 -5.18
N GLY A 102 -2.23 15.20 -5.24
CA GLY A 102 -3.08 15.04 -4.06
C GLY A 102 -2.89 13.67 -3.41
N LEU A 103 -2.80 12.61 -4.22
CA LEU A 103 -2.47 11.27 -3.73
C LEU A 103 -1.07 11.22 -3.11
N CYS A 104 -0.08 11.90 -3.70
CA CYS A 104 1.25 12.00 -3.12
C CYS A 104 1.29 12.75 -1.79
N GLU A 105 0.52 13.83 -1.65
CA GLU A 105 0.41 14.57 -0.38
C GLU A 105 -0.22 13.71 0.72
N ILE A 106 -1.36 13.06 0.40
CA ILE A 106 -2.00 12.09 1.31
C ILE A 106 -1.03 10.98 1.67
N GLY A 107 -0.34 10.43 0.68
CA GLY A 107 0.60 9.33 0.88
C GLY A 107 1.80 9.74 1.72
N TYR A 108 2.31 10.97 1.55
CA TYR A 108 3.36 11.52 2.40
C TYR A 108 2.91 11.60 3.86
N ASN A 109 1.72 12.17 4.12
CA ASN A 109 1.20 12.34 5.47
C ASN A 109 0.97 11.01 6.20
N VAL A 110 0.70 9.93 5.46
CA VAL A 110 0.58 8.58 6.02
C VAL A 110 1.96 7.95 6.21
N ILE A 111 2.83 7.98 5.19
CA ILE A 111 4.10 7.25 5.21
C ILE A 111 5.07 7.74 6.28
N VAL A 112 5.08 9.03 6.60
CA VAL A 112 5.93 9.56 7.68
C VAL A 112 5.64 8.92 9.05
N ASN A 113 4.43 8.42 9.25
CA ASN A 113 4.01 7.77 10.49
C ASN A 113 4.31 6.26 10.48
N VAL A 114 4.31 5.61 9.32
CA VAL A 114 4.45 4.14 9.22
C VAL A 114 5.85 3.67 8.80
N ALA A 115 6.61 4.49 8.08
CA ALA A 115 7.92 4.13 7.58
C ALA A 115 8.95 3.79 8.67
N PRO A 116 9.03 4.50 9.82
CA PRO A 116 9.99 4.16 10.87
C PRO A 116 9.84 2.70 11.35
N THR A 117 8.64 2.32 11.81
CA THR A 117 8.35 0.95 12.26
C THR A 117 8.38 -0.05 11.09
N GLY A 118 7.91 0.34 9.90
CA GLY A 118 7.94 -0.51 8.73
C GLY A 118 9.37 -0.87 8.29
N ARG A 119 10.32 0.06 8.45
CA ARG A 119 11.74 -0.14 8.14
C ARG A 119 12.39 -1.13 9.11
N GLU A 120 12.07 -1.05 10.41
CA GLU A 120 12.51 -2.05 11.41
C GLU A 120 12.02 -3.47 11.05
N ARG A 121 10.86 -3.57 10.42
CA ARG A 121 10.25 -4.83 9.95
C ARG A 121 10.67 -5.23 8.53
N GLY A 122 11.55 -4.46 7.88
CA GLY A 122 12.05 -4.72 6.53
C GLY A 122 11.08 -4.39 5.38
N ALA A 123 9.97 -3.70 5.65
CA ALA A 123 9.01 -3.30 4.62
C ALA A 123 9.48 -2.11 3.77
N PHE A 124 10.32 -1.23 4.36
CA PHE A 124 10.90 -0.08 3.69
C PHE A 124 12.43 -0.15 3.70
N GLY A 125 13.05 0.39 2.65
CA GLY A 125 14.49 0.59 2.59
C GLY A 125 14.96 1.74 3.49
N PRO A 126 16.29 1.99 3.55
CA PRO A 126 16.83 3.20 4.17
C PRO A 126 16.20 4.45 3.55
N GLU A 127 15.89 5.45 4.36
CA GLU A 127 15.36 6.72 3.89
C GLU A 127 16.34 7.40 2.92
N VAL A 128 15.82 7.90 1.81
CA VAL A 128 16.56 8.77 0.88
C VAL A 128 16.14 10.21 1.16
N ILE A 129 17.07 11.00 1.70
CA ILE A 129 16.83 12.40 2.04
C ILE A 129 16.71 13.22 0.75
N VAL A 130 15.61 13.94 0.63
CA VAL A 130 15.36 14.92 -0.44
C VAL A 130 15.19 16.31 0.18
N PRO A 131 15.39 17.41 -0.59
CA PRO A 131 15.17 18.76 -0.08
C PRO A 131 13.73 18.95 0.42
N ASP A 132 13.52 19.79 1.43
CA ASP A 132 12.18 20.11 1.95
C ASP A 132 11.28 20.80 0.91
N THR A 133 11.90 21.44 -0.10
CA THR A 133 11.23 22.05 -1.25
C THR A 133 10.87 21.06 -2.34
N ALA A 134 11.24 19.78 -2.21
CA ALA A 134 10.90 18.75 -3.18
C ALA A 134 9.39 18.46 -3.17
N SER A 135 8.90 17.87 -4.26
CA SER A 135 7.49 17.52 -4.37
C SER A 135 7.09 16.50 -3.31
N PHE A 136 5.79 16.43 -2.97
CA PHE A 136 5.31 15.36 -2.08
C PHE A 136 5.57 13.97 -2.65
N GLN A 137 5.59 13.82 -3.97
CA GLN A 137 5.99 12.56 -4.62
C GLN A 137 7.41 12.18 -4.21
N ASP A 138 8.38 13.08 -4.41
CA ASP A 138 9.79 12.79 -4.10
C ASP A 138 10.01 12.54 -2.61
N ARG A 139 9.33 13.31 -1.75
CA ARG A 139 9.41 13.14 -0.29
C ARG A 139 8.80 11.83 0.18
N MET A 140 7.64 11.43 -0.38
CA MET A 140 7.00 10.15 -0.10
C MET A 140 7.88 8.97 -0.57
N LEU A 141 8.39 9.05 -1.80
CA LEU A 141 9.29 8.04 -2.36
C LEU A 141 10.60 7.95 -1.54
N GLY A 142 11.20 9.08 -1.19
CA GLY A 142 12.39 9.12 -0.35
C GLY A 142 12.19 8.50 1.02
N MET A 143 11.07 8.82 1.69
CA MET A 143 10.69 8.22 2.98
C MET A 143 10.54 6.69 2.90
N SER A 144 10.01 6.19 1.78
CA SER A 144 9.86 4.75 1.52
C SER A 144 11.16 4.03 1.13
N GLY A 145 12.25 4.78 0.95
CA GLY A 145 13.56 4.30 0.51
C GLY A 145 13.73 4.12 -1.00
N ARG A 146 12.83 4.68 -1.83
CA ARG A 146 13.03 4.79 -3.28
C ARG A 146 13.92 5.99 -3.61
N THR A 147 14.51 5.95 -4.80
CA THR A 147 15.29 7.05 -5.37
C THR A 147 14.50 7.69 -6.51
N PRO A 148 13.76 8.80 -6.25
CA PRO A 148 13.01 9.52 -7.27
C PRO A 148 13.90 10.13 -8.36
#